data_AF-A0A523DUK9-F1
#
_entry.id   AF-A0A523DUK9-F1
#
_cell.length_a   1.000
_cell.length_b   1.000
_cell.length_c   1.000
_cell.angle_alpha   90.00
_cell.angle_beta   90.00
_cell.angle_gamma   90.00
#
_symmetry.space_group_name_H-M   'P 1'
#
loop_
_entity.id
_entity.type
_entity.pdbx_description
1 polymer ?
#
loop_
_entity_poly.entity_id
_entity_poly.type
_entity_poly.pdbx_seq_one_letter_code
_entity_poly.pdbx_strand_id
1 'polypeptide(L)'
;MLRSSQNARVRAGLLVLATVLLLPPTMWAQEADLPAPEDVVAVSAFVSLSGVHPGGEGMLAVVGDILEGWHINAHIPSQEFLIPTTLAMVAQDGLVFREP
;
A
#
# COMPACT_ATOMS: atom_id res chain seq x y z
N MET A 1 28.41 5.60 -58.53
CA MET A 1 27.14 5.73 -57.76
C MET A 1 27.08 4.93 -56.45
N LEU A 2 27.90 3.88 -56.22
CA LEU A 2 27.80 3.03 -55.02
C LEU A 2 28.29 3.64 -53.68
N ARG A 3 29.19 4.63 -53.70
CA ARG A 3 29.75 5.23 -52.46
C ARG A 3 28.76 6.14 -51.71
N SER A 4 27.80 6.74 -52.41
CA SER A 4 26.81 7.65 -51.82
C SER A 4 25.79 6.91 -50.95
N SER A 5 25.32 5.73 -51.39
CA SER A 5 24.35 4.92 -50.63
C SER A 5 24.95 4.26 -49.39
N GLN A 6 26.24 3.90 -49.43
CA GLN A 6 26.95 3.35 -48.28
C GLN A 6 27.11 4.40 -47.16
N ASN A 7 27.49 5.64 -47.51
CA ASN A 7 27.60 6.74 -46.56
C ASN A 7 26.23 7.14 -45.96
N ALA A 8 25.15 7.05 -46.76
CA ALA A 8 23.80 7.29 -46.28
C ALA A 8 23.34 6.23 -45.26
N ARG A 9 23.67 4.94 -45.49
CA ARG A 9 23.37 3.84 -44.56
C ARG A 9 24.15 3.95 -43.26
N VAL A 10 25.43 4.32 -43.31
CA VAL A 10 26.26 4.55 -42.12
C VAL A 10 25.73 5.72 -41.30
N ARG A 11 25.38 6.85 -41.95
CA ARG A 11 24.80 8.01 -41.26
C ARG A 11 23.43 7.71 -40.66
N ALA A 12 22.57 6.99 -41.37
CA ALA A 12 21.28 6.55 -40.86
C ALA A 12 21.45 5.61 -39.65
N GLY A 13 22.40 4.66 -39.72
CA GLY A 13 22.73 3.78 -38.60
C GLY A 13 23.27 4.55 -37.38
N LEU A 14 24.13 5.55 -37.61
CA LEU A 14 24.67 6.39 -36.54
C LEU A 14 23.60 7.25 -35.88
N LEU A 15 22.65 7.78 -36.66
CA LEU A 15 21.51 8.55 -36.15
C LEU A 15 20.55 7.70 -35.31
N VAL A 16 20.25 6.47 -35.76
CA VAL A 16 19.42 5.53 -34.98
C VAL A 16 20.13 5.15 -33.68
N LEU A 17 21.43 4.86 -33.73
CA LEU A 17 22.22 4.53 -32.55
C LEU A 17 22.31 5.71 -31.56
N ALA A 18 22.52 6.93 -32.06
CA ALA A 18 22.53 8.13 -31.23
C ALA A 18 21.16 8.40 -30.58
N THR A 19 20.06 8.16 -31.31
CA THR A 19 18.69 8.30 -30.78
C THR A 19 18.40 7.27 -29.69
N VAL A 20 18.91 6.04 -29.83
CA VAL A 20 18.78 4.99 -28.81
C VAL A 20 19.62 5.31 -27.56
N LEU A 21 20.80 5.92 -27.72
CA LEU A 21 21.68 6.32 -26.62
C LEU A 21 21.23 7.61 -25.89
N LEU A 22 20.43 8.45 -26.55
CA LEU A 22 19.86 9.68 -25.98
C LEU A 22 18.48 9.47 -25.33
N LEU A 23 17.91 8.26 -25.40
CA LEU A 23 16.73 7.90 -24.63
C LEU A 23 17.14 7.84 -23.15
N PRO A 24 16.60 8.73 -22.29
CA PRO A 24 16.94 8.71 -20.88
C PRO A 24 16.56 7.34 -20.28
N PRO A 25 17.39 6.73 -19.41
CA PRO A 25 17.12 5.46 -18.74
C PRO A 25 16.01 5.57 -17.67
N THR A 26 15.06 6.49 -17.83
CA THR A 26 13.92 6.73 -16.92
C THR A 26 12.92 5.57 -16.87
N MET A 27 13.21 4.47 -17.58
CA MET A 27 12.41 3.24 -17.58
C MET A 27 12.79 2.24 -16.48
N TRP A 28 13.79 2.53 -15.65
CA TRP A 28 14.19 1.66 -14.55
C TRP A 28 14.09 2.42 -13.23
N ALA A 29 13.11 2.01 -12.42
CA ALA A 29 12.80 2.50 -11.07
C ALA A 29 12.17 3.91 -10.99
N GLN A 30 10.88 4.00 -11.33
CA GLN A 30 10.01 4.83 -10.50
C GLN A 30 9.84 4.06 -9.19
N GLU A 31 10.70 4.35 -8.21
CA GLU A 31 10.36 4.05 -6.82
C GLU A 31 9.12 4.90 -6.53
N ALA A 32 7.95 4.25 -6.53
CA ALA A 32 6.74 4.92 -6.13
C ALA A 32 6.98 5.39 -4.70
N ASP A 33 6.87 6.70 -4.49
CA ASP A 33 6.92 7.30 -3.16
C ASP A 33 5.64 6.88 -2.43
N LEU A 34 5.67 5.66 -1.91
CA LEU A 34 4.55 5.07 -1.19
C LEU A 34 4.57 5.61 0.24
N PRO A 35 3.41 6.02 0.78
CA PRO A 35 3.32 6.44 2.17
C PRO A 35 3.78 5.31 3.10
N ALA A 36 4.34 5.68 4.25
CA ALA A 36 4.62 4.71 5.29
C ALA A 36 3.29 4.07 5.76
N PRO A 37 3.27 2.80 6.19
CA PRO A 37 2.02 2.14 6.61
C PRO A 37 1.22 2.90 7.67
N GLU A 38 1.92 3.55 8.62
CA GLU A 38 1.33 4.40 9.66
C GLU A 38 0.66 5.66 9.12
N ASP A 39 1.07 6.14 7.94
CA ASP A 39 0.45 7.27 7.25
C ASP A 39 -0.76 6.84 6.40
N VAL A 40 -0.91 5.54 6.12
CA VAL A 40 -2.05 4.99 5.37
C VAL A 40 -3.27 4.78 6.26
N VAL A 41 -3.07 4.35 7.52
CA VAL A 41 -4.16 4.12 8.47
C VAL A 41 -3.80 4.67 9.85
N ALA A 42 -4.49 5.73 10.26
CA ALA A 42 -4.42 6.23 11.63
C ALA A 42 -5.46 5.51 12.50
N VAL A 43 -5.05 4.98 13.65
CA VAL A 43 -5.93 4.18 14.54
C VAL A 43 -6.25 4.93 15.82
N SER A 44 -7.53 5.01 16.18
CA SER A 44 -8.01 5.52 17.45
C SER A 44 -8.92 4.50 18.15
N ALA A 45 -8.96 4.55 19.49
CA ALA A 45 -9.77 3.65 20.29
C ALA A 45 -10.66 4.44 21.26
N PHE A 46 -11.91 4.02 21.36
CA PHE A 46 -12.94 4.62 22.22
C PHE A 46 -13.53 3.55 23.11
N VAL A 47 -13.82 3.91 24.36
CA VAL A 47 -14.46 3.01 25.33
C VAL A 47 -15.77 3.64 25.80
N SER A 48 -16.79 2.82 26.01
CA SER A 48 -18.02 3.28 26.65
C SER A 48 -17.71 3.77 28.07
N LEU A 49 -17.94 5.06 28.33
CA LEU A 49 -17.52 5.75 29.56
C LEU A 49 -18.47 5.52 30.74
N SER A 50 -19.63 4.88 30.54
CA SER A 50 -20.43 4.38 31.65
C SER A 50 -19.71 3.16 32.21
N GLY A 51 -18.92 3.36 33.28
CA GLY A 51 -18.06 2.33 33.85
C GLY A 51 -18.70 0.95 33.94
N VAL A 52 -17.94 -0.08 33.57
CA VAL A 52 -18.40 -1.47 33.53
C VAL A 52 -18.24 -2.07 34.93
N HIS A 53 -19.32 -2.53 35.53
CA HIS A 53 -19.25 -3.27 36.79
C HIS A 53 -18.67 -4.67 36.56
N PRO A 54 -18.11 -5.35 37.59
CA PRO A 54 -17.66 -6.73 37.46
C PRO A 54 -18.76 -7.64 36.90
N GLY A 55 -18.41 -8.47 35.92
CA GLY A 55 -19.34 -9.34 35.19
C GLY A 55 -20.26 -8.62 34.20
N GLY A 56 -20.18 -7.29 34.10
CA GLY A 56 -20.89 -6.49 33.11
C GLY A 56 -20.19 -6.48 31.76
N GLU A 57 -20.89 -5.97 30.75
CA GLU A 57 -20.38 -5.85 29.38
C GLU A 57 -20.09 -4.39 29.05
N GLY A 58 -18.94 -4.16 28.43
CA GLY A 58 -18.55 -2.85 27.89
C GLY A 58 -18.42 -2.92 26.38
N MET A 59 -18.54 -1.76 25.73
CA MET A 59 -18.25 -1.61 24.32
C MET A 59 -16.93 -0.87 24.15
N LEU A 60 -16.08 -1.39 23.27
CA LEU A 60 -14.88 -0.75 22.78
C LEU A 60 -15.03 -0.59 21.26
N ALA A 61 -14.70 0.58 20.75
CA ALA A 61 -14.65 0.85 19.33
C ALA A 61 -13.21 1.15 18.93
N VAL A 62 -12.75 0.51 17.85
CA VAL A 62 -11.50 0.85 17.18
C VAL A 62 -11.87 1.48 15.85
N VAL A 63 -11.37 2.68 15.58
CA VAL A 63 -11.63 3.44 14.37
C VAL A 63 -10.32 3.60 13.61
N GLY A 64 -10.31 3.15 12.36
CA GLY A 64 -9.20 3.38 11.44
C GLY A 64 -9.58 4.45 10.41
N ASP A 65 -8.88 5.58 10.42
CA ASP A 65 -8.98 6.61 9.40
C ASP A 65 -8.02 6.27 8.26
N ILE A 66 -8.57 5.92 7.10
CA ILE A 66 -7.82 5.42 5.94
C ILE A 66 -7.54 6.56 4.97
N LEU A 67 -6.30 6.68 4.52
CA LEU A 67 -5.86 7.65 3.53
C LEU A 67 -6.67 7.53 2.23
N GLU A 68 -7.02 8.67 1.62
CA GLU A 68 -7.80 8.71 0.38
C GLU A 68 -7.12 7.90 -0.74
N GLY A 69 -7.93 7.11 -1.47
CA GLY A 69 -7.43 6.22 -2.53
C GLY A 69 -6.93 4.86 -2.04
N TRP A 70 -6.85 4.65 -0.72
CA TRP A 70 -6.48 3.37 -0.10
C TRP A 70 -7.70 2.62 0.44
N HIS A 71 -7.53 1.32 0.67
CA HIS A 71 -8.55 0.46 1.25
C HIS A 71 -7.89 -0.58 2.15
N ILE A 72 -8.66 -1.06 3.14
CA ILE A 72 -8.33 -2.24 3.93
C ILE A 72 -9.24 -3.39 3.51
N ASN A 73 -8.76 -4.61 3.63
CA ASN A 73 -9.57 -5.79 3.39
C ASN A 73 -10.55 -6.01 4.56
N ALA A 74 -11.66 -6.69 4.28
CA ALA A 74 -12.58 -7.13 5.34
C ALA A 74 -11.91 -8.16 6.27
N HIS A 75 -12.42 -8.27 7.51
CA HIS A 75 -11.99 -9.32 8.45
C HIS A 75 -12.28 -10.73 7.91
N ILE A 76 -13.41 -10.89 7.23
CA ILE A 76 -13.77 -12.09 6.47
C ILE A 76 -13.58 -11.75 4.98
N PRO A 77 -12.47 -12.15 4.35
CA PRO A 77 -12.20 -11.77 2.98
C PRO A 77 -13.10 -12.52 1.99
N SER A 78 -13.36 -11.91 0.85
CA SER A 78 -14.17 -12.54 -0.22
C SER A 78 -13.42 -13.63 -0.98
N GLN A 79 -12.09 -13.64 -0.91
CA GLN A 79 -11.21 -14.52 -1.65
C GLN A 79 -10.04 -14.94 -0.75
N GLU A 80 -9.61 -16.20 -0.88
CA GLU A 80 -8.64 -16.83 0.04
C GLU A 80 -7.23 -16.22 -0.01
N PHE A 81 -6.87 -15.53 -1.10
CA PHE A 81 -5.56 -14.89 -1.23
C PHE A 81 -5.49 -13.49 -0.60
N LEU A 82 -6.64 -12.93 -0.17
CA LEU A 82 -6.67 -11.62 0.46
C LEU A 82 -6.25 -11.73 1.92
N ILE A 83 -5.36 -10.84 2.35
CA ILE A 83 -4.91 -10.76 3.74
C ILE A 83 -6.04 -10.12 4.56
N PRO A 84 -6.60 -10.79 5.58
CA PRO A 84 -7.68 -10.25 6.39
C PRO A 84 -7.19 -9.15 7.32
N THR A 85 -8.07 -8.19 7.62
CA THR A 85 -7.84 -7.26 8.73
C THR A 85 -8.03 -8.02 10.05
N THR A 86 -7.10 -7.88 10.98
CA THR A 86 -7.15 -8.52 12.30
C THR A 86 -7.06 -7.47 13.41
N LEU A 87 -7.78 -7.71 14.50
CA LEU A 87 -7.67 -6.93 15.73
C LEU A 87 -7.08 -7.83 16.81
N ALA A 88 -5.85 -7.54 17.22
CA ALA A 88 -5.20 -8.23 18.34
C ALA A 88 -5.36 -7.40 19.61
N MET A 89 -5.96 -8.00 20.64
CA MET A 89 -6.13 -7.37 21.95
C MET A 89 -5.31 -8.10 22.99
N VAL A 90 -4.61 -7.35 23.84
CA VAL A 90 -3.90 -7.90 25.00
C VAL A 90 -4.76 -7.67 26.23
N ALA A 91 -5.42 -8.72 26.71
CA ALA A 91 -6.20 -8.67 27.94
C ALA A 91 -5.31 -8.35 29.14
N GLN A 92 -5.74 -7.36 29.91
CA GLN A 92 -5.22 -7.11 31.26
C GLN A 92 -6.05 -7.94 32.26
N ASP A 93 -5.51 -8.18 33.45
CA ASP A 93 -6.21 -8.93 34.50
C ASP A 93 -7.61 -8.36 34.76
N GLY A 94 -8.61 -9.25 34.78
CA GLY A 94 -10.01 -8.90 35.01
C GLY A 94 -10.79 -8.47 33.76
N LEU A 95 -10.17 -8.37 32.59
CA LEU A 95 -10.84 -8.13 31.32
C LEU A 95 -10.88 -9.40 30.47
N VAL A 96 -12.02 -9.67 29.86
CA VAL A 96 -12.19 -10.75 28.88
C VAL A 96 -12.75 -10.15 27.61
N PHE A 97 -12.05 -10.35 26.51
CA PHE A 97 -12.52 -9.94 25.19
C PHE A 97 -13.29 -11.08 24.51
N ARG A 98 -14.29 -10.72 23.73
CA ARG A 98 -14.99 -11.64 22.83
C ARG A 98 -14.54 -11.38 21.40
N GLU A 99 -14.78 -12.34 20.53
CA GLU A 99 -14.51 -12.18 19.11
C GLU A 99 -15.30 -10.97 18.55
N PRO A 100 -14.65 -10.05 17.82
CA PRO A 100 -15.31 -8.89 17.23
C PRO A 100 -16.26 -9.24 16.09
#